data_AF-M5EGC1-F1
#
_entry.id   AF-M5EGC1-F1
#
_cell.length_a   1.000
_cell.length_b   1.000
_cell.length_c   1.000
_cell.angle_alpha   90.00
_cell.angle_beta   90.00
_cell.angle_gamma   90.00
#
_symmetry.space_group_name_H-M   'P 1'
#
loop_
_entity.id
_entity.type
_entity.pdbx_description
1 polymer ?
#
loop_
_entity_poly.entity_id
_entity_poly.type
_entity_poly.pdbx_seq_one_letter_code
_entity_poly.pdbx_strand_id
1 'polypeptide(L)'
;MTKESVDALRQLIADKIATAPYELDGFMWCAMPQSDICAKLTISVSTLCRMISKPPIIRERAQGFTLLREGIPGPKTKRQVQRHLANIWRKITGIPIIGGKPFGHLAGMVDAWGLDKAPAVLTLVLMNWSKFMAGVHIEIEMLGDDGYKRFYEYPSTSVILRFNKVGIEMYLSDQQENYGLNADCGGLWFS
;
A
#
# COMPACT_ATOMS: atom_id res chain seq x y z
N MET A 1 1.53 7.23 -30.33
CA MET A 1 2.68 7.55 -29.46
C MET A 1 3.90 7.17 -30.24
N THR A 2 4.70 8.12 -30.68
CA THR A 2 5.87 7.84 -31.51
C THR A 2 6.94 7.19 -30.65
N LYS A 3 7.63 6.19 -31.21
CA LYS A 3 8.76 5.52 -30.55
C LYS A 3 9.84 6.53 -30.14
N GLU A 4 10.04 7.53 -31.00
CA GLU A 4 10.95 8.67 -30.80
C GLU A 4 10.72 9.43 -29.50
N SER A 5 9.47 9.74 -29.13
CA SER A 5 9.20 10.45 -27.87
C SER A 5 9.54 9.62 -26.64
N VAL A 6 9.35 8.30 -26.70
CA VAL A 6 9.69 7.40 -25.59
C VAL A 6 11.20 7.30 -25.44
N ASP A 7 11.93 7.16 -26.54
CA ASP A 7 13.39 7.10 -26.51
C ASP A 7 14.01 8.42 -26.05
N ALA A 8 13.44 9.57 -26.45
CA ALA A 8 13.84 10.88 -25.95
C ALA A 8 13.63 11.02 -24.43
N LEU A 9 12.51 10.51 -23.89
CA LEU A 9 12.26 10.50 -22.45
C LEU A 9 13.25 9.59 -21.71
N ARG A 10 13.58 8.43 -22.27
CA ARG A 10 14.57 7.50 -21.67
C ARG A 10 15.96 8.13 -21.61
N GLN A 11 16.39 8.78 -22.69
CA GLN A 11 17.65 9.52 -22.71
C GLN A 11 17.67 10.63 -21.65
N LEU A 12 16.60 11.42 -21.57
CA LEU A 12 16.47 12.47 -20.56
C LEU A 12 16.57 11.94 -19.13
N ILE A 13 15.95 10.77 -18.86
CA ILE A 13 16.04 10.10 -17.55
C ILE A 13 17.47 9.66 -17.27
N ALA A 14 18.14 9.01 -18.23
CA ALA A 14 19.50 8.53 -18.09
C ALA A 14 20.50 9.68 -17.83
N ASP A 15 20.43 10.75 -18.62
CA ASP A 15 21.29 11.92 -18.48
C ASP A 15 21.11 12.59 -17.12
N LYS A 16 19.88 12.65 -16.63
CA LYS A 16 19.58 13.24 -15.33
C LYS A 16 20.05 12.40 -14.16
N ILE A 17 19.92 11.08 -14.26
CA ILE A 17 20.49 10.17 -13.27
C ILE A 17 22.02 10.29 -13.26
N ALA A 18 22.67 10.42 -14.42
CA ALA A 18 24.12 10.57 -14.51
C ALA A 18 24.63 11.91 -13.93
N THR A 19 23.86 12.99 -14.07
CA THR A 19 24.28 14.34 -13.65
C THR A 19 23.88 14.69 -12.22
N ALA A 20 22.71 14.27 -11.77
CA ALA A 20 22.16 14.57 -10.45
C ALA A 20 21.26 13.42 -9.98
N PRO A 21 21.84 12.26 -9.59
CA PRO A 21 21.07 11.12 -9.15
C PRO A 21 20.33 11.42 -7.85
N TYR A 22 19.08 10.96 -7.75
CA TYR A 22 18.31 10.98 -6.52
C TYR A 22 18.18 9.55 -5.98
N GLU A 23 18.74 9.28 -4.80
CA GLU A 23 18.68 7.95 -4.19
C GLU A 23 17.40 7.78 -3.38
N LEU A 24 16.64 6.72 -3.67
CA LEU A 24 15.47 6.33 -2.88
C LEU A 24 15.24 4.82 -2.95
N ASP A 25 15.09 4.20 -1.77
CA ASP A 25 14.84 2.78 -1.60
C ASP A 25 15.88 1.89 -2.32
N GLY A 26 17.14 2.34 -2.35
CA GLY A 26 18.26 1.64 -3.01
C GLY A 26 18.30 1.78 -4.53
N PHE A 27 17.46 2.64 -5.11
CA PHE A 27 17.45 2.93 -6.55
C PHE A 27 17.85 4.38 -6.82
N MET A 28 18.46 4.60 -7.98
CA MET A 28 18.74 5.92 -8.52
C MET A 28 17.58 6.39 -9.40
N TRP A 29 17.11 7.61 -9.16
CA TRP A 29 15.96 8.20 -9.82
C TRP A 29 16.31 9.52 -10.49
N CYS A 30 15.66 9.79 -11.61
CA CYS A 30 15.53 11.13 -12.16
C CYS A 30 14.44 11.87 -11.37
N ALA A 31 14.83 12.83 -10.55
CA ALA A 31 13.91 13.70 -9.82
C ALA A 31 13.63 14.97 -10.62
N MET A 32 12.42 15.12 -11.14
CA MET A 32 12.06 16.30 -11.93
C MET A 32 10.56 16.64 -11.83
N PRO A 33 10.18 17.93 -11.82
CA PRO A 33 8.81 18.36 -12.03
C PRO A 33 8.28 17.90 -13.40
N GLN A 34 7.01 17.51 -13.48
CA GLN A 34 6.41 17.07 -14.75
C GLN A 34 6.35 18.20 -15.78
N SER A 35 6.19 19.45 -15.32
CA SER A 35 6.24 20.66 -16.15
C SER A 35 7.53 20.73 -16.95
N ASP A 36 8.66 20.46 -16.30
CA ASP A 36 9.98 20.62 -16.88
C ASP A 36 10.28 19.52 -17.88
N ILE A 37 9.84 18.29 -17.59
CA ILE A 37 9.90 17.17 -18.54
C ILE A 37 9.07 17.50 -19.79
N CYS A 38 7.86 18.01 -19.60
CA CYS A 38 6.97 18.38 -20.70
C CYS A 38 7.54 19.50 -21.55
N ALA A 39 8.12 20.54 -20.92
CA ALA A 39 8.76 21.65 -21.62
C ALA A 39 9.99 21.19 -22.42
N LYS A 40 10.82 20.30 -21.88
CA LYS A 40 12.01 19.79 -22.56
C LYS A 40 11.70 18.91 -23.77
N LEU A 41 10.63 18.12 -23.68
CA LEU A 41 10.23 17.19 -24.75
C LEU A 41 9.17 17.79 -25.69
N THR A 42 8.70 19.02 -25.43
CA THR A 42 7.62 19.69 -26.16
C THR A 42 6.36 18.81 -26.23
N ILE A 43 5.98 18.19 -25.11
CA ILE A 43 4.80 17.32 -25.00
C ILE A 43 3.82 17.81 -23.94
N SER A 44 2.56 17.39 -24.07
CA SER A 44 1.56 17.63 -23.03
C SER A 44 1.77 16.74 -21.80
N VAL A 45 1.29 17.20 -20.63
CA VAL A 45 1.26 16.40 -19.39
C VAL A 45 0.46 15.10 -19.57
N SER A 46 -0.62 15.13 -20.36
CA SER A 46 -1.41 13.92 -20.67
C SER A 46 -0.58 12.89 -21.44
N THR A 47 0.21 13.35 -22.42
CA THR A 47 1.14 12.51 -23.18
C THR A 47 2.19 11.90 -22.25
N LEU A 48 2.83 12.71 -21.40
CA LEU A 48 3.80 12.24 -20.41
C LEU A 48 3.17 11.17 -19.49
N CYS A 49 1.99 11.44 -18.94
CA CYS A 49 1.26 10.51 -18.08
C CYS A 49 0.99 9.17 -18.77
N ARG A 50 0.62 9.18 -20.06
CA ARG A 50 0.42 7.95 -20.85
C ARG A 50 1.72 7.17 -21.05
N MET A 51 2.84 7.86 -21.25
CA MET A 51 4.17 7.26 -21.41
C MET A 51 4.65 6.60 -20.11
N ILE A 52 4.63 7.34 -19.00
CA ILE A 52 5.15 6.87 -17.69
C ILE A 52 4.22 5.85 -17.00
N SER A 53 3.03 5.60 -17.55
CA SER A 53 2.13 4.56 -17.03
C SER A 53 2.39 3.19 -17.66
N LYS A 54 3.32 3.09 -18.62
CA LYS A 54 3.65 1.85 -19.33
C LYS A 54 5.11 1.45 -19.06
N PRO A 55 5.42 0.14 -19.02
CA PRO A 55 6.80 -0.33 -18.94
C PRO A 55 7.59 0.13 -20.18
N PRO A 56 8.92 0.31 -20.06
CA PRO A 56 9.78 0.02 -18.91
C PRO A 56 9.94 1.17 -17.91
N ILE A 57 9.13 2.22 -18.01
CA ILE A 57 9.27 3.40 -17.15
C ILE A 57 8.55 3.16 -15.83
N ILE A 58 9.27 3.38 -14.74
CA ILE A 58 8.74 3.30 -13.39
C ILE A 58 8.67 4.70 -12.84
N ARG A 59 7.55 4.99 -12.16
CA ARG A 59 7.30 6.28 -11.54
C ARG A 59 7.04 6.13 -10.05
N GLU A 60 7.55 7.07 -9.28
CA GLU A 60 7.26 7.21 -7.86
C GLU A 60 6.94 8.69 -7.55
N ARG A 61 6.07 8.93 -6.57
CA ARG A 61 5.66 10.29 -6.20
C ARG A 61 6.46 10.79 -4.99
N ALA A 62 7.06 11.96 -5.15
CA ALA A 62 7.69 12.74 -4.09
C ALA A 62 7.00 14.11 -3.97
N GLN A 63 7.35 14.88 -2.92
CA GLN A 63 6.77 16.21 -2.73
C GLN A 63 7.28 17.16 -3.81
N GLY A 64 6.39 17.61 -4.70
CA GLY A 64 6.69 18.62 -5.73
C GLY A 64 7.32 18.10 -7.03
N PHE A 65 7.79 16.85 -7.06
CA PHE A 65 8.41 16.25 -8.26
C PHE A 65 8.02 14.78 -8.46
N THR A 66 8.18 14.31 -9.69
CA THR A 66 8.02 12.88 -10.03
C THR A 66 9.40 12.26 -10.11
N LEU A 67 9.55 11.10 -9.49
CA LEU A 67 10.72 10.26 -9.62
C LEU A 67 10.50 9.31 -10.78
N LEU A 68 11.37 9.34 -11.78
CA LEU A 68 11.32 8.45 -12.93
C LEU A 68 12.60 7.64 -13.02
N ARG A 69 12.47 6.36 -13.36
CA ARG A 69 13.61 5.52 -13.74
C ARG A 69 13.17 4.53 -14.81
N GLU A 70 14.14 3.97 -15.51
CA GLU A 70 13.92 2.83 -16.39
C GLU A 70 14.22 1.53 -15.65
N GLY A 71 13.46 0.47 -15.94
CA GLY A 71 13.80 -0.90 -15.58
C GLY A 71 12.62 -1.72 -15.09
N ILE A 72 12.92 -2.73 -14.27
CA ILE A 72 11.93 -3.61 -13.68
C ILE A 72 11.44 -3.01 -12.35
N PRO A 73 10.12 -3.04 -12.07
CA PRO A 73 9.59 -2.63 -10.78
C PRO A 73 10.34 -3.36 -9.66
N GLY A 74 10.82 -2.58 -8.68
CA GLY A 74 11.45 -3.17 -7.50
C GLY A 74 10.43 -3.93 -6.65
N PRO A 75 10.90 -4.70 -5.64
CA PRO A 75 10.01 -5.25 -4.63
C PRO A 75 9.20 -4.13 -3.97
N LYS A 76 7.95 -4.42 -3.59
CA LYS A 76 7.08 -3.45 -2.92
C LYS A 76 7.75 -2.97 -1.64
N THR A 77 7.96 -1.67 -1.52
CA THR A 77 8.58 -1.13 -0.31
C THR A 77 7.53 -0.98 0.80
N LYS A 78 7.98 -1.04 2.05
CA LYS A 78 7.11 -0.81 3.23
C LYS A 78 6.30 0.49 3.10
N ARG A 79 6.93 1.55 2.60
CA ARG A 79 6.29 2.85 2.40
C ARG A 79 5.20 2.82 1.33
N GLN A 80 5.39 2.05 0.26
CA GLN A 80 4.36 1.86 -0.77
C GLN A 80 3.15 1.10 -0.20
N VAL A 81 3.38 0.02 0.56
CA VAL A 81 2.30 -0.72 1.22
C VAL A 81 1.58 0.16 2.23
N GLN A 82 2.31 0.93 3.04
CA GLN A 82 1.74 1.88 4.00
C GLN A 82 0.81 2.92 3.33
N ARG A 83 1.22 3.48 2.18
CA ARG A 83 0.34 4.37 1.38
C ARG A 83 -0.88 3.62 0.86
N HIS A 84 -0.72 2.36 0.45
CA HIS A 84 -1.84 1.54 0.04
C HIS A 84 -2.83 1.30 1.18
N LEU A 85 -2.35 1.03 2.40
CA LEU A 85 -3.18 0.93 3.61
C LEU A 85 -3.94 2.22 3.89
N ALA A 86 -3.30 3.38 3.75
CA ALA A 86 -3.97 4.68 3.91
C ALA A 86 -5.10 4.90 2.88
N ASN A 87 -4.90 4.42 1.64
CA ASN A 87 -5.94 4.47 0.62
C ASN A 87 -7.11 3.52 0.93
N ILE A 88 -6.84 2.30 1.42
CA ILE A 88 -7.85 1.35 1.89
C ILE A 88 -8.66 1.97 3.02
N TRP A 89 -7.98 2.54 4.02
CA TRP A 89 -8.59 3.23 5.14
C TRP A 89 -9.56 4.31 4.67
N ARG A 90 -9.10 5.22 3.82
CA ARG A 90 -9.94 6.31 3.28
C ARG A 90 -11.13 5.76 2.49
N LYS A 91 -10.93 4.70 1.70
CA LYS A 91 -11.99 4.10 0.89
C LYS A 91 -13.11 3.51 1.76
N ILE A 92 -12.77 2.84 2.86
CA ILE A 92 -13.75 2.15 3.71
C ILE A 92 -14.36 3.11 4.73
N THR A 93 -13.56 3.95 5.37
CA THR A 93 -14.03 4.84 6.46
C THR A 93 -14.50 6.21 5.99
N GLY A 94 -14.13 6.62 4.77
CA GLY A 94 -14.32 7.99 4.28
C GLY A 94 -13.34 9.01 4.86
N ILE A 95 -12.54 8.66 5.88
CA ILE A 95 -11.68 9.58 6.62
C ILE A 95 -10.25 9.51 6.08
N PRO A 96 -9.61 10.63 5.69
CA PRO A 96 -8.21 10.61 5.25
C PRO A 96 -7.25 10.49 6.45
N ILE A 97 -6.19 9.70 6.30
CA ILE A 97 -5.05 9.70 7.23
C ILE A 97 -4.04 10.77 6.80
N ILE A 98 -3.95 11.86 7.56
CA ILE A 98 -3.07 12.99 7.27
C ILE A 98 -1.80 12.87 8.14
N GLY A 99 -0.79 12.19 7.61
CA GLY A 99 0.56 12.14 8.20
C GLY A 99 0.60 11.75 9.70
N GLY A 100 1.68 12.14 10.36
CA GLY A 100 1.83 12.02 11.82
C GLY A 100 1.73 10.59 12.37
N LYS A 101 1.26 10.48 13.63
CA LYS A 101 1.14 9.21 14.35
C LYS A 101 0.22 8.19 13.66
N PRO A 102 -0.99 8.54 13.16
CA PRO A 102 -1.86 7.57 12.50
C PRO A 102 -1.23 6.95 11.25
N PHE A 103 -0.48 7.74 10.48
CA PHE A 103 0.27 7.20 9.35
C PHE A 103 1.38 6.27 9.83
N GLY A 104 2.12 6.64 10.88
CA GLY A 104 3.11 5.77 11.55
C GLY A 104 2.53 4.44 12.03
N HIS A 105 1.28 4.41 12.51
CA HIS A 105 0.64 3.17 12.91
C HIS A 105 0.47 2.18 11.75
N LEU A 106 0.17 2.68 10.55
CA LEU A 106 0.09 1.83 9.36
C LEU A 106 1.44 1.20 9.03
N ALA A 107 2.57 1.89 9.27
CA ALA A 107 3.89 1.28 9.09
C ALA A 107 4.11 0.12 10.08
N GLY A 108 3.69 0.29 11.34
CA GLY A 108 3.75 -0.79 12.33
C GLY A 108 2.85 -1.99 11.96
N MET A 109 1.69 -1.75 11.35
CA MET A 109 0.84 -2.82 10.82
C MET A 109 1.51 -3.59 9.69
N VAL A 110 2.22 -2.88 8.80
CA VAL A 110 3.01 -3.54 7.74
C VAL A 110 4.12 -4.40 8.32
N ASP A 111 4.79 -3.96 9.39
CA ASP A 111 5.80 -4.77 10.08
C ASP A 111 5.20 -6.03 10.71
N ALA A 112 4.02 -5.90 11.33
CA ALA A 112 3.38 -7.00 12.03
C ALA A 112 2.76 -8.05 11.08
N TRP A 113 2.18 -7.60 9.96
CA TRP A 113 1.42 -8.48 9.05
C TRP A 113 2.21 -8.88 7.80
N GLY A 114 3.31 -8.19 7.51
CA GLY A 114 4.09 -8.37 6.29
C GLY A 114 3.52 -7.61 5.08
N LEU A 115 4.37 -7.37 4.09
CA LEU A 115 4.08 -6.55 2.91
C LEU A 115 2.90 -7.07 2.09
N ASP A 116 2.79 -8.39 1.95
CA ASP A 116 1.81 -9.02 1.06
C ASP A 116 0.43 -9.13 1.70
N LYS A 117 0.36 -9.46 3.00
CA LYS A 117 -0.89 -9.75 3.70
C LYS A 117 -1.52 -8.49 4.31
N ALA A 118 -0.73 -7.48 4.68
CA ALA A 118 -1.24 -6.30 5.37
C ALA A 118 -2.46 -5.63 4.70
N PRO A 119 -2.52 -5.48 3.35
CA PRO A 119 -3.71 -4.92 2.70
C PRO A 119 -4.99 -5.74 2.90
N ALA A 120 -4.88 -7.06 2.84
CA ALA A 120 -6.01 -7.97 3.03
C ALA A 120 -6.48 -7.98 4.49
N VAL A 121 -5.53 -8.09 5.44
CA VAL A 121 -5.82 -8.04 6.88
C VAL A 121 -6.51 -6.74 7.26
N LEU A 122 -5.99 -5.58 6.81
CA LEU A 122 -6.61 -4.30 7.12
C LEU A 122 -8.03 -4.19 6.54
N THR A 123 -8.22 -4.63 5.30
CA THR A 123 -9.54 -4.61 4.66
C THR A 123 -10.53 -5.44 5.45
N LEU A 124 -10.16 -6.66 5.85
CA LEU A 124 -10.99 -7.56 6.63
C LEU A 124 -11.37 -6.94 7.99
N VAL A 125 -10.38 -6.40 8.71
CA VAL A 125 -10.57 -5.74 10.01
C VAL A 125 -11.53 -4.55 9.88
N LEU A 126 -11.35 -3.69 8.88
CA LEU A 126 -12.20 -2.51 8.70
C LEU A 126 -13.63 -2.88 8.28
N MET A 127 -13.81 -3.89 7.44
CA MET A 127 -15.15 -4.35 7.03
C MET A 127 -15.89 -5.11 8.15
N ASN A 128 -15.15 -5.71 9.08
CA ASN A 128 -15.70 -6.50 10.18
C ASN A 128 -15.33 -5.91 11.56
N TRP A 129 -15.40 -4.58 11.68
CA TRP A 129 -14.92 -3.85 12.85
C TRP A 129 -15.50 -4.38 14.17
N SER A 130 -16.81 -4.68 14.21
CA SER A 130 -17.45 -5.22 15.42
C SER A 130 -16.90 -6.59 15.82
N LYS A 131 -16.61 -7.48 14.85
CA LYS A 131 -16.00 -8.80 15.12
C LYS A 131 -14.56 -8.64 15.63
N PHE A 132 -13.80 -7.74 15.02
CA PHE A 132 -12.46 -7.40 15.49
C PHE A 132 -12.49 -6.90 16.95
N MET A 133 -13.40 -5.98 17.28
CA MET A 133 -13.53 -5.44 18.63
C MET A 133 -13.95 -6.50 19.66
N ALA A 134 -14.74 -7.50 19.27
CA ALA A 134 -15.05 -8.63 20.15
C ALA A 134 -13.77 -9.38 20.55
N GLY A 135 -12.87 -9.66 19.60
CA GLY A 135 -11.56 -10.26 19.88
C GLY A 135 -10.67 -9.35 20.73
N VAL A 136 -10.66 -8.04 20.47
CA VAL A 136 -9.93 -7.05 21.29
C VAL A 136 -10.39 -7.08 22.75
N HIS A 137 -11.70 -7.18 23.01
CA HIS A 137 -12.20 -7.25 24.38
C HIS A 137 -11.75 -8.51 25.12
N ILE A 138 -11.68 -9.65 24.43
CA ILE A 138 -11.15 -10.91 24.99
C ILE A 138 -9.67 -10.74 25.33
N GLU A 139 -8.85 -10.18 24.41
CA GLU A 139 -7.43 -9.92 24.66
C GLU A 139 -7.19 -8.96 25.84
N ILE A 140 -8.01 -7.90 25.98
CA ILE A 140 -7.91 -6.98 27.12
C ILE A 140 -8.20 -7.71 28.43
N GLU A 141 -9.25 -8.52 28.46
CA GLU A 141 -9.63 -9.32 29.64
C GLU A 141 -8.52 -10.31 30.04
N MET A 142 -7.90 -10.96 29.05
CA MET A 142 -6.77 -11.87 29.28
C MET A 142 -5.51 -11.19 29.82
N LEU A 143 -5.28 -9.92 29.48
CA LEU A 143 -4.13 -9.16 29.97
C LEU A 143 -4.27 -8.69 31.43
N GLY A 144 -5.45 -8.90 32.05
CA GLY A 144 -5.74 -8.38 33.39
C GLY A 144 -5.70 -6.85 33.47
N ASP A 145 -5.81 -6.19 32.31
CA ASP A 145 -5.87 -4.74 32.20
C ASP A 145 -7.32 -4.36 32.56
N ASP A 146 -7.55 -3.80 33.75
CA ASP A 146 -8.84 -3.18 34.15
C ASP A 146 -9.23 -2.00 33.23
N GLY A 147 -8.40 -1.72 32.22
CA GLY A 147 -8.57 -0.71 31.19
C GLY A 147 -9.99 -0.67 30.65
N TYR A 148 -10.65 0.46 30.90
CA TYR A 148 -11.96 0.84 30.39
C TYR A 148 -12.20 0.32 28.96
N LYS A 149 -13.18 -0.57 28.81
CA LYS A 149 -13.74 -0.99 27.52
C LYS A 149 -14.23 0.27 26.80
N ARG A 150 -13.43 0.78 25.87
CA ARG A 150 -13.79 1.94 25.05
C ARG A 150 -14.57 1.47 23.84
N PHE A 151 -15.82 1.87 23.76
CA PHE A 151 -16.61 1.73 22.54
C PHE A 151 -16.19 2.84 21.58
N TYR A 152 -15.49 2.45 20.53
CA TYR A 152 -15.12 3.36 19.46
C TYR A 152 -16.20 3.31 18.38
N GLU A 153 -16.85 4.44 18.14
CA GLU A 153 -17.78 4.61 17.00
C GLU A 153 -17.07 4.39 15.65
N TYR A 154 -15.79 4.76 15.58
CA TYR A 154 -14.97 4.63 14.37
C TYR A 154 -13.73 3.75 14.60
N PRO A 155 -13.25 3.03 13.58
CA PRO A 155 -11.99 2.31 13.66
C PRO A 155 -10.84 3.22 14.09
N SER A 156 -9.97 2.73 14.98
CA SER A 156 -8.79 3.45 15.45
C SER A 156 -7.52 2.74 15.02
N THR A 157 -6.63 3.47 14.32
CA THR A 157 -5.34 2.91 13.87
C THR A 157 -4.46 2.46 15.03
N SER A 158 -4.53 3.14 16.19
CA SER A 158 -3.74 2.75 17.37
C SER A 158 -4.26 1.46 17.99
N VAL A 159 -5.58 1.24 18.00
CA VAL A 159 -6.20 0.02 18.53
C VAL A 159 -5.85 -1.15 17.63
N ILE A 160 -6.01 -1.00 16.30
CA ILE A 160 -5.65 -2.04 15.33
C ILE A 160 -4.17 -2.42 15.44
N LEU A 161 -3.29 -1.43 15.62
CA LEU A 161 -1.86 -1.71 15.80
C LEU A 161 -1.58 -2.42 17.13
N ARG A 162 -2.17 -1.96 18.23
CA ARG A 162 -1.97 -2.56 19.57
C ARG A 162 -2.42 -4.03 19.58
N PHE A 163 -3.57 -4.31 18.99
CA PHE A 163 -4.18 -5.64 18.94
C PHE A 163 -4.04 -6.27 17.55
N ASN A 164 -2.87 -6.10 16.93
CA ASN A 164 -2.62 -6.57 15.56
C ASN A 164 -2.77 -8.09 15.39
N LYS A 165 -2.56 -8.87 16.46
CA LYS A 165 -2.72 -10.33 16.49
C LYS A 165 -4.14 -10.76 16.19
N VAL A 166 -5.13 -10.08 16.78
CA VAL A 166 -6.57 -10.34 16.51
C VAL A 166 -6.88 -10.21 15.02
N GLY A 167 -6.27 -9.21 14.36
CA GLY A 167 -6.43 -9.04 12.91
C GLY A 167 -5.82 -10.18 12.10
N ILE A 168 -4.68 -10.72 12.52
CA ILE A 168 -4.05 -11.89 11.88
C ILE A 168 -4.94 -13.13 12.06
N GLU A 169 -5.42 -13.38 13.27
CA GLU A 169 -6.28 -14.54 13.58
C GLU A 169 -7.57 -14.50 12.76
N MET A 170 -8.23 -13.34 12.71
CA MET A 170 -9.40 -13.13 11.85
C MET A 170 -9.09 -13.46 10.39
N TYR A 171 -7.95 -13.01 9.87
CA TYR A 171 -7.54 -13.30 8.50
C TYR A 171 -7.27 -14.79 8.28
N LEU A 172 -6.61 -15.47 9.22
CA LEU A 172 -6.35 -16.91 9.10
C LEU A 172 -7.66 -17.71 9.11
N SER A 173 -8.60 -17.38 9.99
CA SER A 173 -9.93 -18.01 10.02
C SER A 173 -10.71 -17.79 8.72
N ASP A 174 -10.69 -16.56 8.19
CA ASP A 174 -11.32 -16.24 6.89
C ASP A 174 -10.69 -17.04 5.74
N GLN A 175 -9.36 -17.16 5.70
CA GLN A 175 -8.71 -17.99 4.70
C GLN A 175 -9.08 -19.48 4.87
N GLN A 176 -9.08 -20.01 6.09
CA GLN A 176 -9.47 -21.40 6.36
C GLN A 176 -10.90 -21.71 5.92
N GLU A 177 -11.86 -20.81 6.19
CA GLU A 177 -13.24 -20.94 5.75
C GLU A 177 -13.32 -20.97 4.21
N ASN A 178 -12.63 -20.04 3.55
CA ASN A 178 -12.59 -19.97 2.09
C ASN A 178 -11.90 -21.18 1.43
N TYR A 179 -10.85 -21.74 2.04
CA TYR A 179 -10.18 -22.94 1.52
C TYR A 179 -10.93 -24.23 1.86
N GLY A 180 -11.54 -24.32 3.05
CA GLY A 180 -12.33 -25.47 3.48
C GLY A 180 -13.57 -25.67 2.61
N LEU A 181 -14.26 -24.59 2.23
CA LEU A 181 -15.37 -24.62 1.29
C LEU A 181 -14.97 -25.09 -0.12
N ASN A 182 -13.71 -24.92 -0.53
CA ASN A 182 -13.21 -25.36 -1.83
C ASN A 182 -12.71 -26.82 -1.83
N ALA A 183 -12.44 -27.42 -0.66
CA ALA A 183 -11.99 -28.81 -0.56
C ALA A 183 -13.15 -29.81 -0.72
N ASP A 184 -14.37 -29.42 -0.33
CA ASP A 184 -15.55 -30.31 -0.34
C ASP A 184 -16.30 -30.40 -1.69
N CYS A 185 -15.90 -29.63 -2.71
CA CYS A 185 -16.53 -29.71 -4.05
C CYS A 185 -15.85 -30.70 -5.02
N GLY A 186 -14.77 -31.37 -4.59
CA GLY A 186 -13.94 -32.23 -5.46
C GLY A 186 -14.14 -33.74 -5.30
N GLY A 187 -14.97 -34.20 -4.38
CA GLY A 187 -15.07 -35.63 -4.08
C GLY A 187 -16.47 -36.02 -3.66
N LEU A 188 -17.33 -36.34 -4.65
CA LEU A 188 -18.48 -37.25 -4.55
C LEU A 188 -19.12 -37.41 -5.94
N TRP A 189 -18.32 -37.78 -6.94
CA TRP A 189 -18.84 -38.51 -8.11
C TRP A 189 -18.50 -39.98 -7.89
N PHE A 190 -19.26 -40.65 -7.01
CA PHE A 190 -19.28 -42.11 -7.03
C PHE A 190 -20.00 -42.56 -8.30
N SER A 191 -19.24 -43.28 -9.11
CA SER A 191 -19.60 -44.36 -10.04
C SER A 191 -21.01 -44.92 -9.92
#